data_AF-A0A9N9DQJ1-F1
#
_entry.id   AF-A0A9N9DQJ1-F1
#
_cell.length_a   1.000
_cell.length_b   1.000
_cell.length_c   1.000
_cell.angle_alpha   90.00
_cell.angle_beta   90.00
_cell.angle_gamma   90.00
#
_symmetry.space_group_name_H-M   'P 1'
#
loop_
_entity.id
_entity.type
_entity.pdbx_description
1 polymer ?
#
loop_
_entity_poly.entity_id
_entity_poly.type
_entity_poly.pdbx_seq_one_letter_code
_entity_poly.pdbx_strand_id
1 'polypeptide(L)'
;SHSGDVLGHNATHVLSYLHQCTALGTYNNVSVLRTYNSVAMNSIEIFSGPLNFPASKKVVQHDELPPVTNELSVTLRLNIQSHDTNWTTIFHKGAVDLERTPALFLTPNASQPDVRFSTNNDKNLGIDAIGTGFVLNKWYHISYTLSEPHKRLDFYINGKWVGFKSIVQVQVQQIVFNKGPLKIGQSYYADFKGQMRYDLSSSIKLLQ
;
A
#
# COMPACT_ATOMS: atom_id res chain seq x y z
N SER A 1 1.57 -49.29 18.15
CA SER A 1 0.37 -48.82 17.45
C SER A 1 -0.02 -47.46 18.03
N HIS A 2 -0.05 -46.46 17.15
CA HIS A 2 -0.70 -45.14 17.23
C HIS A 2 -0.36 -44.14 18.35
N SER A 3 0.03 -42.96 17.84
CA SER A 3 0.33 -41.66 18.44
C SER A 3 -0.89 -40.75 18.61
N GLY A 4 -0.72 -39.69 19.42
CA GLY A 4 -1.49 -38.42 19.38
C GLY A 4 -2.77 -38.41 20.24
N ASP A 5 -3.21 -37.33 20.89
CA ASP A 5 -2.87 -35.92 20.80
C ASP A 5 -3.18 -35.17 22.11
N VAL A 6 -2.40 -34.11 22.35
CA VAL A 6 -2.54 -33.13 23.42
C VAL A 6 -3.55 -32.07 23.00
N LEU A 7 -4.70 -32.01 23.67
CA LEU A 7 -5.66 -30.90 23.57
C LEU A 7 -5.59 -30.05 24.83
N GLY A 8 -4.86 -28.94 24.75
CA GLY A 8 -4.83 -27.91 25.78
C GLY A 8 -3.84 -26.84 25.38
N HIS A 9 -4.25 -25.57 25.44
CA HIS A 9 -3.54 -24.37 24.99
C HIS A 9 -3.71 -24.05 23.49
N ASN A 10 -4.74 -23.25 23.16
CA ASN A 10 -4.62 -22.22 22.10
C ASN A 10 -5.80 -21.23 21.99
N ALA A 11 -6.68 -21.11 22.98
CA ALA A 11 -7.78 -20.13 22.93
C ALA A 11 -7.43 -18.78 23.59
N THR A 12 -6.40 -18.72 24.44
CA THR A 12 -6.11 -17.54 25.27
C THR A 12 -5.02 -16.61 24.71
N HIS A 13 -4.31 -17.02 23.64
CA HIS A 13 -3.24 -16.23 23.00
C HIS A 13 -3.72 -15.34 21.85
N VAL A 14 -4.95 -15.52 21.35
CA VAL A 14 -5.45 -14.82 20.16
C VAL A 14 -6.09 -13.46 20.50
N LEU A 15 -6.59 -13.29 21.72
CA LEU A 15 -7.27 -12.05 22.15
C LEU A 15 -6.32 -10.96 22.66
N SER A 16 -5.07 -11.28 23.01
CA SER A 16 -4.09 -10.30 23.49
C SER A 16 -3.38 -9.52 22.35
N TYR A 17 -3.37 -10.05 21.12
CA TYR A 17 -2.66 -9.42 20.00
C TYR A 17 -3.50 -8.38 19.22
N LEU A 18 -4.82 -8.43 19.30
CA LEU A 18 -5.69 -7.41 18.69
C LEU A 18 -5.75 -6.11 19.51
N HIS A 19 -5.48 -6.18 20.83
CA HIS A 19 -5.42 -5.01 21.70
C HIS A 19 -4.09 -4.23 21.61
N GLN A 20 -3.04 -4.78 21.00
CA GLN A 20 -1.81 -4.03 20.70
C GLN A 20 -1.87 -3.32 19.33
N CYS A 21 -2.82 -3.67 18.46
CA CYS A 21 -3.05 -2.91 17.22
C CYS A 21 -3.90 -1.64 17.43
N THR A 22 -4.50 -1.46 18.61
CA THR A 22 -5.20 -0.20 18.99
C THR A 22 -4.35 0.71 19.88
N ALA A 23 -3.13 0.30 20.24
CA ALA A 23 -2.16 1.13 20.93
C ALA A 23 -0.76 0.69 20.50
N LEU A 24 -0.22 1.32 19.46
CA LEU A 24 1.21 1.50 19.14
C LEU A 24 1.30 1.91 17.66
N GLY A 25 0.98 3.17 17.41
CA GLY A 25 1.17 3.80 16.12
C GLY A 25 2.64 4.14 15.90
N THR A 26 3.25 3.57 14.87
CA THR A 26 4.42 4.14 14.19
C THR A 26 4.62 3.41 12.87
N TYR A 27 4.56 4.11 11.73
CA TYR A 27 5.52 3.93 10.62
C TYR A 27 5.60 5.24 9.83
N ASN A 28 6.81 5.78 9.77
CA ASN A 28 7.20 6.98 9.04
C ASN A 28 7.73 6.57 7.65
N ASN A 29 7.58 7.47 6.68
CA ASN A 29 8.00 7.42 5.26
C ASN A 29 7.02 6.74 4.28
N VAL A 30 7.12 7.12 2.99
CA VAL A 30 6.61 6.34 1.86
C VAL A 30 7.43 5.05 1.77
N SER A 31 7.21 4.15 2.73
CA SER A 31 8.09 3.00 2.98
C SER A 31 7.40 1.71 2.61
N VAL A 32 7.99 0.99 1.66
CA VAL A 32 7.71 -0.43 1.44
C VAL A 32 8.16 -1.24 2.66
N LEU A 33 7.22 -1.75 3.47
CA LEU A 33 7.54 -2.37 4.78
C LEU A 33 7.16 -3.86 4.90
N ARG A 34 8.21 -4.62 5.26
CA ARG A 34 8.36 -5.80 6.16
C ARG A 34 8.48 -7.23 5.59
N THR A 35 9.39 -7.95 6.24
CA THR A 35 9.62 -9.41 6.19
C THR A 35 10.05 -9.79 7.62
N TYR A 36 9.41 -10.75 8.29
CA TYR A 36 9.83 -11.17 9.64
C TYR A 36 10.65 -12.47 9.61
N ASN A 37 11.95 -12.31 9.84
CA ASN A 37 12.80 -13.10 10.73
C ASN A 37 14.03 -12.22 11.04
N SER A 38 14.12 -11.69 12.26
CA SER A 38 15.29 -11.06 12.91
C SER A 38 16.16 -10.00 12.18
N VAL A 39 15.75 -9.39 11.06
CA VAL A 39 16.57 -8.42 10.30
C VAL A 39 15.86 -7.07 10.10
N ALA A 40 16.63 -5.97 10.12
CA ALA A 40 16.23 -4.57 10.12
C ALA A 40 15.07 -4.17 9.18
N MET A 41 14.27 -3.18 9.62
CA MET A 41 13.27 -2.52 8.77
C MET A 41 13.96 -1.70 7.67
N ASN A 42 13.92 -2.18 6.43
CA ASN A 42 14.42 -1.42 5.30
C ASN A 42 13.31 -0.53 4.73
N SER A 43 13.30 0.76 5.10
CA SER A 43 12.46 1.78 4.48
C SER A 43 13.30 2.64 3.53
N ILE A 44 12.74 2.99 2.37
CA ILE A 44 13.31 4.02 1.49
C ILE A 44 12.37 5.23 1.43
N GLU A 45 12.93 6.43 1.38
CA GLU A 45 12.18 7.67 1.12
C GLU A 45 12.36 8.05 -0.35
N ILE A 46 11.26 8.08 -1.12
CA ILE A 46 11.32 8.38 -2.57
C ILE A 46 11.38 9.88 -2.86
N PHE A 47 10.82 10.70 -1.96
CA PHE A 47 10.85 12.15 -2.01
C PHE A 47 10.59 12.73 -0.62
N SER A 48 11.31 13.79 -0.27
CA SER A 48 11.26 14.46 1.03
C SER A 48 10.47 15.78 1.03
N GLY A 49 10.26 16.37 -0.15
CA GLY A 49 9.55 17.62 -0.32
C GLY A 49 8.20 17.47 -1.03
N PRO A 50 7.38 18.53 -1.05
CA PRO A 50 6.18 18.56 -1.87
C PRO A 50 6.56 18.48 -3.35
N LEU A 51 5.88 17.59 -4.06
CA LEU A 51 5.96 17.39 -5.50
C LEU A 51 4.69 17.97 -6.14
N ASN A 52 4.87 18.74 -7.21
CA ASN A 52 3.77 19.31 -7.99
C ASN A 52 3.62 18.54 -9.30
N PHE A 53 2.46 17.95 -9.52
CA PHE A 53 2.18 17.15 -10.72
C PHE A 53 1.29 17.93 -11.68
N PRO A 54 1.54 17.82 -13.00
CA PRO A 54 2.32 16.76 -13.67
C PRO A 54 3.84 17.00 -13.77
N ALA A 55 4.38 18.13 -13.30
CA ALA A 55 5.79 18.46 -13.50
C ALA A 55 6.78 17.55 -12.74
N SER A 56 6.36 16.94 -11.64
CA SER A 56 7.22 16.19 -10.69
C SER A 56 7.06 14.66 -10.78
N LYS A 57 6.72 14.14 -11.96
CA LYS A 57 6.64 12.69 -12.20
C LYS A 57 7.96 12.01 -11.85
N LYS A 58 7.89 10.81 -11.28
CA LYS A 58 9.07 10.04 -10.86
C LYS A 58 9.01 8.60 -11.35
N VAL A 59 10.19 8.07 -11.66
CA VAL A 59 10.43 6.65 -11.92
C VAL A 59 11.61 6.24 -11.05
N VAL A 60 11.45 5.18 -10.27
CA VAL A 60 12.48 4.58 -9.42
C VAL A 60 12.70 3.16 -9.91
N GLN A 61 13.95 2.82 -10.25
CA GLN A 61 14.26 1.51 -10.81
C GLN A 61 14.13 0.43 -9.75
N HIS A 62 13.92 -0.82 -10.18
CA HIS A 62 13.74 -1.92 -9.23
C HIS A 62 14.93 -2.10 -8.29
N ASP A 63 16.15 -1.99 -8.83
CA ASP A 63 17.39 -2.20 -8.08
C ASP A 63 17.71 -1.05 -7.12
N GLU A 64 16.98 0.08 -7.22
CA GLU A 64 17.03 1.20 -6.28
C GLU A 64 16.05 1.03 -5.11
N LEU A 65 15.16 0.02 -5.16
CA LEU A 65 14.18 -0.26 -4.13
C LEU A 65 14.67 -1.40 -3.22
N PRO A 66 14.31 -1.38 -1.92
CA PRO A 66 14.52 -2.53 -1.05
C PRO A 66 13.86 -3.79 -1.63
N PRO A 67 14.48 -4.98 -1.49
CA PRO A 67 13.84 -6.23 -1.87
C PRO A 67 12.60 -6.48 -0.99
N VAL A 68 11.54 -7.00 -1.62
CA VAL A 68 10.23 -7.21 -1.00
C VAL A 68 9.75 -8.61 -1.35
N THR A 69 9.49 -9.43 -0.34
CA THR A 69 9.01 -10.80 -0.56
C THR A 69 7.79 -11.15 0.29
N ASN A 70 7.50 -10.40 1.35
CA ASN A 70 6.46 -10.76 2.31
C ASN A 70 5.44 -9.64 2.45
N GLU A 71 5.87 -8.47 2.89
CA GLU A 71 4.98 -7.36 3.21
C GLU A 71 5.51 -6.06 2.64
N LEU A 72 4.56 -5.16 2.38
CA LEU A 72 4.77 -3.91 1.69
C LEU A 72 3.81 -2.88 2.27
N SER A 73 4.28 -1.65 2.40
CA SER A 73 3.47 -0.50 2.74
C SER A 73 3.77 0.64 1.78
N VAL A 74 2.83 1.53 1.54
CA VAL A 74 3.08 2.80 0.86
C VAL A 74 2.26 3.84 1.58
N THR A 75 2.92 4.87 2.12
CA THR A 75 2.24 5.98 2.79
C THR A 75 2.58 7.28 2.09
N LEU A 76 1.61 8.16 1.86
CA LEU A 76 1.87 9.49 1.31
C LEU A 76 0.71 10.42 1.63
N ARG A 77 0.94 11.73 1.55
CA ARG A 77 -0.15 12.70 1.47
C ARG A 77 -0.35 13.14 0.04
N LEU A 78 -1.61 13.29 -0.34
CA LEU A 78 -2.00 13.82 -1.65
C LEU A 78 -3.08 14.88 -1.53
N ASN A 79 -3.05 15.82 -2.46
CA ASN A 79 -4.07 16.83 -2.68
C ASN A 79 -4.38 16.86 -4.18
N ILE A 80 -5.64 16.63 -4.54
CA ILE A 80 -6.08 16.58 -5.93
C ILE A 80 -6.58 17.96 -6.33
N GLN A 81 -6.07 18.53 -7.41
CA GLN A 81 -6.49 19.86 -7.88
C GLN A 81 -7.58 19.78 -8.96
N SER A 82 -7.64 18.67 -9.70
CA SER A 82 -8.70 18.43 -10.68
C SER A 82 -8.95 16.93 -10.88
N HIS A 83 -10.19 16.56 -11.14
CA HIS A 83 -10.53 15.23 -11.62
C HIS A 83 -10.17 15.09 -13.10
N ASP A 84 -9.74 13.89 -13.50
CA ASP A 84 -9.52 13.53 -14.90
C ASP A 84 -10.67 12.67 -15.41
N THR A 85 -11.01 12.76 -16.69
CA THR A 85 -12.05 11.94 -17.32
C THR A 85 -11.55 10.52 -17.64
N ASN A 86 -10.25 10.28 -17.50
CA ASN A 86 -9.65 8.96 -17.55
C ASN A 86 -9.14 8.53 -16.16
N TRP A 87 -8.74 7.26 -16.04
CA TRP A 87 -8.00 6.76 -14.90
C TRP A 87 -6.75 7.62 -14.66
N THR A 88 -6.38 7.81 -13.40
CA THR A 88 -5.18 8.57 -13.02
C THR A 88 -4.28 7.73 -12.13
N THR A 89 -2.98 7.76 -12.36
CA THR A 89 -2.02 6.98 -11.55
C THR A 89 -1.48 7.80 -10.38
N ILE A 90 -1.66 7.32 -9.15
CA ILE A 90 -0.92 7.85 -7.99
C ILE A 90 0.45 7.20 -7.94
N PHE A 91 0.48 5.87 -7.85
CA PHE A 91 1.70 5.09 -8.01
C PHE A 91 1.40 3.74 -8.68
N HIS A 92 2.39 3.20 -9.38
CA HIS A 92 2.31 1.91 -10.06
C HIS A 92 3.71 1.30 -10.16
N LYS A 93 3.92 0.12 -9.58
CA LYS A 93 5.15 -0.65 -9.76
C LYS A 93 4.93 -1.81 -10.73
N GLY A 94 5.55 -1.72 -11.90
CA GLY A 94 5.43 -2.71 -12.98
C GLY A 94 6.05 -2.25 -14.30
N ALA A 95 6.58 -3.20 -15.08
CA ALA A 95 7.11 -2.99 -16.42
C ALA A 95 6.01 -2.95 -17.49
N VAL A 96 4.85 -3.56 -17.19
CA VAL A 96 3.63 -3.56 -18.02
C VAL A 96 2.42 -3.19 -17.17
N ASP A 97 1.29 -2.82 -17.81
CA ASP A 97 0.08 -2.36 -17.11
C ASP A 97 -0.51 -3.39 -16.13
N LEU A 98 -0.37 -4.68 -16.45
CA LEU A 98 -0.85 -5.78 -15.62
C LEU A 98 0.17 -6.25 -14.56
N GLU A 99 1.19 -5.45 -14.26
CA GLU A 99 2.05 -5.65 -13.09
C GLU A 99 1.74 -4.58 -12.06
N ARG A 100 0.89 -4.90 -11.08
CA ARG A 100 0.23 -3.89 -10.21
C ARG A 100 0.61 -4.03 -8.74
N THR A 101 1.78 -4.56 -8.41
CA THR A 101 2.22 -4.77 -7.01
C THR A 101 3.35 -3.81 -6.61
N PRO A 102 3.07 -2.68 -5.92
CA PRO A 102 1.74 -2.15 -5.63
C PRO A 102 1.25 -1.19 -6.73
N ALA A 103 -0.05 -0.95 -6.76
CA ALA A 103 -0.62 0.15 -7.55
C ALA A 103 -1.82 0.79 -6.86
N LEU A 104 -1.92 2.10 -7.04
CA LEU A 104 -3.06 2.91 -6.67
C LEU A 104 -3.42 3.82 -7.84
N PHE A 105 -4.63 3.63 -8.34
CA PHE A 105 -5.24 4.47 -9.34
C PHE A 105 -6.39 5.28 -8.75
N LEU A 106 -6.84 6.25 -9.51
CA LEU A 106 -8.06 6.99 -9.25
C LEU A 106 -9.04 6.75 -10.39
N THR A 107 -10.30 6.53 -10.05
CA THR A 107 -11.37 6.39 -11.04
C THR A 107 -11.58 7.69 -11.82
N PRO A 108 -12.04 7.60 -13.08
CA PRO A 108 -12.53 8.74 -13.84
C PRO A 108 -13.55 9.59 -13.08
N ASN A 109 -13.49 10.91 -13.27
CA ASN A 109 -14.45 11.94 -12.84
C ASN A 109 -14.61 12.16 -11.33
N ALA A 110 -14.49 11.13 -10.50
CA ALA A 110 -14.70 11.21 -9.05
C ALA A 110 -13.41 11.04 -8.25
N SER A 111 -12.34 10.53 -8.88
CA SER A 111 -11.10 10.19 -8.20
C SER A 111 -11.29 9.29 -6.98
N GLN A 112 -12.10 8.25 -7.11
CA GLN A 112 -12.19 7.20 -6.09
C GLN A 112 -10.92 6.37 -6.11
N PRO A 113 -10.32 6.04 -4.95
CA PRO A 113 -9.19 5.13 -4.86
C PRO A 113 -9.55 3.78 -5.47
N ASP A 114 -8.67 3.28 -6.31
CA ASP A 114 -8.75 1.97 -6.92
C ASP A 114 -7.42 1.26 -6.69
N VAL A 115 -7.45 0.34 -5.74
CA VAL A 115 -6.25 -0.14 -5.05
C VAL A 115 -5.95 -1.55 -5.52
N ARG A 116 -4.76 -1.78 -6.08
CA ARG A 116 -4.45 -3.03 -6.78
C ARG A 116 -3.20 -3.73 -6.26
N PHE A 117 -3.19 -5.04 -6.45
CA PHE A 117 -2.04 -5.93 -6.38
C PHE A 117 -2.22 -7.09 -7.35
N SER A 118 -1.13 -7.76 -7.68
CA SER A 118 -1.14 -8.93 -8.55
C SER A 118 -0.89 -10.21 -7.75
N THR A 119 -1.53 -11.27 -8.19
CA THR A 119 -1.27 -12.65 -7.79
C THR A 119 -0.70 -13.44 -8.98
N ASN A 120 -0.44 -14.73 -8.78
CA ASN A 120 -0.02 -15.64 -9.83
C ASN A 120 -1.11 -15.87 -10.91
N ASN A 121 -2.40 -15.70 -10.60
CA ASN A 121 -3.50 -15.96 -11.53
C ASN A 121 -4.46 -14.79 -11.78
N ASP A 122 -4.38 -13.71 -11.00
CA ASP A 122 -5.12 -12.46 -11.21
C ASP A 122 -4.17 -11.26 -11.05
N LYS A 123 -4.02 -10.49 -12.12
CA LYS A 123 -3.14 -9.33 -12.17
C LYS A 123 -3.77 -8.03 -11.70
N ASN A 124 -5.09 -8.01 -11.49
CA ASN A 124 -5.87 -6.82 -11.17
C ASN A 124 -6.67 -6.95 -9.86
N LEU A 125 -6.23 -7.82 -8.95
CA LEU A 125 -6.91 -8.03 -7.68
C LEU A 125 -6.83 -6.77 -6.81
N GLY A 126 -7.89 -6.46 -6.08
CA GLY A 126 -7.92 -5.21 -5.35
C GLY A 126 -9.27 -4.80 -4.78
N ILE A 127 -9.35 -3.52 -4.41
CA ILE A 127 -10.56 -2.85 -3.96
C ILE A 127 -10.95 -1.83 -5.04
N ASP A 128 -12.13 -2.01 -5.62
CA ASP A 128 -12.65 -1.13 -6.66
C ASP A 128 -13.28 0.12 -6.04
N ALA A 129 -12.98 1.30 -6.60
CA ALA A 129 -13.70 2.56 -6.39
C ALA A 129 -14.14 2.85 -4.92
N ILE A 130 -13.19 3.05 -4.01
CA ILE A 130 -13.47 3.23 -2.57
C ILE A 130 -14.21 4.55 -2.28
N GLY A 131 -15.36 4.45 -1.60
CA GLY A 131 -16.10 5.61 -1.11
C GLY A 131 -16.64 6.50 -2.23
N THR A 132 -16.76 7.80 -1.98
CA THR A 132 -17.30 8.77 -2.96
C THR A 132 -16.24 9.54 -3.73
N GLY A 133 -14.96 9.23 -3.52
CA GLY A 133 -13.85 9.97 -4.12
C GLY A 133 -13.20 11.00 -3.22
N PHE A 134 -12.01 11.43 -3.61
CA PHE A 134 -11.29 12.51 -2.94
C PHE A 134 -11.85 13.87 -3.35
N VAL A 135 -12.09 14.74 -2.37
CA VAL A 135 -12.54 16.12 -2.63
C VAL A 135 -11.36 16.94 -3.14
N LEU A 136 -11.61 17.77 -4.15
CA LEU A 136 -10.60 18.68 -4.70
C LEU A 136 -10.06 19.65 -3.64
N ASN A 137 -8.79 20.00 -3.78
CA ASN A 137 -8.06 20.93 -2.92
C ASN A 137 -8.01 20.54 -1.44
N LYS A 138 -8.31 19.29 -1.10
CA LYS A 138 -8.20 18.73 0.25
C LYS A 138 -7.01 17.78 0.36
N TRP A 139 -6.27 17.90 1.47
CA TRP A 139 -5.20 16.96 1.81
C TRP A 139 -5.78 15.67 2.40
N TYR A 140 -5.28 14.55 1.91
CA TYR A 140 -5.53 13.21 2.42
C TYR A 140 -4.20 12.52 2.72
N HIS A 141 -4.11 11.86 3.87
CA HIS A 141 -3.05 10.91 4.16
C HIS A 141 -3.54 9.51 3.79
N ILE A 142 -2.84 8.81 2.90
CA ILE A 142 -3.20 7.44 2.52
C ILE A 142 -2.18 6.46 3.07
N SER A 143 -2.63 5.24 3.34
CA SER A 143 -1.74 4.11 3.58
C SER A 143 -2.26 2.87 2.85
N TYR A 144 -1.40 2.29 2.04
CA TYR A 144 -1.58 1.00 1.40
C TYR A 144 -0.74 -0.01 2.18
N THR A 145 -1.30 -1.15 2.57
CA THR A 145 -0.50 -2.25 3.13
C THR A 145 -0.87 -3.55 2.46
N LEU A 146 0.12 -4.39 2.20
CA LEU A 146 -0.04 -5.69 1.55
C LEU A 146 0.81 -6.71 2.30
N SER A 147 0.22 -7.85 2.65
CA SER A 147 0.89 -8.91 3.40
C SER A 147 0.62 -10.26 2.75
N GLU A 148 1.68 -10.92 2.29
CA GLU A 148 1.65 -12.27 1.74
C GLU A 148 1.41 -13.35 2.81
N PRO A 149 1.98 -13.25 4.04
CA PRO A 149 1.61 -14.15 5.14
C PRO A 149 0.12 -14.07 5.49
N HIS A 150 -0.46 -12.86 5.52
CA HIS A 150 -1.88 -12.65 5.80
C HIS A 150 -2.77 -12.70 4.56
N LYS A 151 -2.18 -12.86 3.37
CA LYS A 151 -2.87 -12.98 2.08
C LYS A 151 -3.86 -11.83 1.84
N ARG A 152 -3.52 -10.61 2.28
CA ARG A 152 -4.45 -9.48 2.33
C ARG A 152 -3.80 -8.13 2.04
N LEU A 153 -4.56 -7.29 1.35
CA LEU A 153 -4.37 -5.86 1.19
C LEU A 153 -5.30 -5.09 2.13
N ASP A 154 -4.80 -4.07 2.81
CA ASP A 154 -5.60 -3.10 3.58
C ASP A 154 -5.32 -1.68 3.08
N PHE A 155 -6.34 -0.83 3.10
CA PHE A 155 -6.24 0.57 2.68
C PHE A 155 -6.82 1.51 3.73
N TYR A 156 -6.10 2.61 3.96
CA TYR A 156 -6.42 3.61 4.97
C TYR A 156 -6.44 5.00 4.37
N ILE A 157 -7.38 5.83 4.83
CA ILE A 157 -7.47 7.25 4.52
C ILE A 157 -7.57 8.03 5.84
N ASN A 158 -6.66 8.98 6.05
CA ASN A 158 -6.49 9.76 7.27
C ASN A 158 -6.42 8.88 8.53
N GLY A 159 -5.70 7.76 8.44
CA GLY A 159 -5.55 6.78 9.53
C GLY A 159 -6.76 5.89 9.77
N LYS A 160 -7.89 6.11 9.09
CA LYS A 160 -9.07 5.24 9.19
C LYS A 160 -8.97 4.11 8.17
N TRP A 161 -9.21 2.87 8.61
CA TRP A 161 -9.36 1.72 7.71
C TRP A 161 -10.63 1.88 6.88
N VAL A 162 -10.48 1.92 5.56
CA VAL A 162 -11.60 2.16 4.62
C VAL A 162 -11.93 0.96 3.76
N GLY A 163 -11.10 -0.08 3.77
CA GLY A 163 -11.37 -1.32 3.07
C GLY A 163 -10.18 -2.27 3.02
N PHE A 164 -10.45 -3.50 2.61
CA PHE A 164 -9.46 -4.55 2.43
C PHE A 164 -9.82 -5.48 1.27
N LYS A 165 -8.84 -6.23 0.78
CA LYS A 165 -9.04 -7.34 -0.15
C LYS A 165 -8.14 -8.50 0.22
N SER A 166 -8.74 -9.68 0.42
CA SER A 166 -7.99 -10.92 0.69
C SER A 166 -7.99 -11.85 -0.53
N ILE A 167 -6.92 -12.61 -0.66
CA ILE A 167 -6.88 -13.84 -1.48
C ILE A 167 -7.76 -14.89 -0.78
N VAL A 168 -8.63 -15.54 -1.56
CA VAL A 168 -9.53 -16.60 -1.04
C VAL A 168 -8.85 -17.97 -1.08
N GLN A 169 -8.18 -18.29 -2.18
CA GLN A 169 -7.55 -19.60 -2.39
C GLN A 169 -6.11 -19.61 -1.85
N VAL A 170 -5.96 -19.42 -0.54
CA VAL A 170 -4.66 -19.16 0.13
C VAL A 170 -3.59 -20.25 -0.04
N GLN A 171 -3.99 -21.47 -0.40
CA GLN A 171 -3.07 -22.59 -0.63
C GLN A 171 -2.40 -22.57 -2.01
N VAL A 172 -2.98 -21.88 -2.99
CA VAL A 172 -2.52 -21.89 -4.40
C VAL A 172 -2.27 -20.50 -4.96
N GLN A 173 -2.93 -19.48 -4.39
CA GLN A 173 -2.74 -18.09 -4.77
C GLN A 173 -1.70 -17.42 -3.87
N GLN A 174 -0.79 -16.71 -4.51
CA GLN A 174 0.31 -16.01 -3.87
C GLN A 174 0.48 -14.64 -4.52
N ILE A 175 0.78 -13.64 -3.71
CA ILE A 175 1.07 -12.28 -4.17
C ILE A 175 2.35 -12.30 -4.99
N VAL A 176 2.32 -11.61 -6.13
CA VAL A 176 3.48 -11.47 -7.00
C VAL A 176 4.09 -10.10 -6.77
N PHE A 177 5.26 -10.07 -6.14
CA PHE A 177 6.14 -8.89 -6.08
C PHE A 177 6.97 -8.83 -7.37
N ASN A 178 6.67 -7.86 -8.24
CA ASN A 178 7.30 -7.75 -9.55
C ASN A 178 8.65 -7.01 -9.50
N LYS A 179 9.42 -7.16 -10.58
CA LYS A 179 10.73 -6.53 -10.78
C LYS A 179 10.67 -5.27 -11.65
N GLY A 180 9.48 -4.74 -11.91
CA GLY A 180 9.30 -3.51 -12.70
C GLY A 180 9.65 -2.24 -11.92
N PRO A 181 9.81 -1.10 -12.58
CA PRO A 181 10.07 0.17 -11.91
C PRO A 181 8.83 0.67 -11.16
N LEU A 182 9.04 1.45 -10.09
CA LEU A 182 7.98 2.20 -9.42
C LEU A 182 7.81 3.56 -10.11
N LYS A 183 6.63 3.81 -10.65
CA LYS A 183 6.23 5.07 -11.29
C LYS A 183 5.28 5.84 -10.37
N ILE A 184 5.47 7.15 -10.24
CA ILE A 184 4.67 8.03 -9.38
C ILE A 184 4.11 9.19 -10.21
N GLY A 185 2.80 9.40 -10.13
CA GLY A 185 2.07 10.49 -10.80
C GLY A 185 1.76 10.28 -12.29
N GLN A 186 2.27 9.23 -12.94
CA GLN A 186 1.90 8.80 -14.30
C GLN A 186 2.41 7.37 -14.55
N SER A 187 1.62 6.57 -15.26
CA SER A 187 2.09 5.30 -15.87
C SER A 187 1.42 5.08 -17.23
N TYR A 188 0.41 4.22 -17.31
CA TYR A 188 -0.35 3.92 -18.53
C TYR A 188 -1.62 4.76 -18.70
N TYR A 189 -1.92 5.59 -17.71
CA TYR A 189 -3.13 6.41 -17.64
C TYR A 189 -2.80 7.90 -17.51
N ALA A 190 -3.82 8.74 -17.33
CA ALA A 190 -3.65 10.19 -17.25
C ALA A 190 -2.71 10.61 -16.11
N ASP A 191 -2.08 11.76 -16.32
CA ASP A 191 -1.20 12.38 -15.36
C ASP A 191 -1.99 12.82 -14.13
N PHE A 192 -1.42 12.59 -12.95
CA PHE A 192 -1.92 13.17 -11.73
C PHE A 192 -1.82 14.70 -11.78
N LYS A 193 -2.90 15.37 -11.37
CA LYS A 193 -2.99 16.85 -11.33
C LYS A 193 -3.23 17.27 -9.88
N GLY A 194 -2.16 17.68 -9.22
CA GLY A 194 -2.19 17.98 -7.80
C GLY A 194 -0.82 17.94 -7.16
N GLN A 195 -0.82 17.71 -5.85
CA GLN A 195 0.39 17.69 -5.04
C GLN A 195 0.49 16.38 -4.28
N MET A 196 1.71 15.84 -4.17
CA MET A 196 2.02 14.80 -3.20
C MET A 196 3.12 15.29 -2.29
N ARG A 197 3.07 14.92 -1.01
CA ARG A 197 4.15 15.21 -0.08
C ARG A 197 4.30 14.11 0.93
N TYR A 198 5.50 13.99 1.44
CA TYR A 198 5.72 13.39 2.74
C TYR A 198 5.46 14.44 3.83
N ASP A 199 4.98 14.03 5.00
CA ASP A 199 4.81 14.94 6.13
C ASP A 199 5.56 14.40 7.34
N LEU A 200 6.67 15.05 7.68
CA LEU A 200 7.42 14.79 8.91
C LEU A 200 6.70 15.34 10.16
N SER A 201 5.55 16.02 10.01
CA SER A 201 4.82 16.66 11.11
C SER A 201 3.95 15.68 11.92
N SER A 202 4.57 14.62 12.43
CA SER A 202 4.15 13.94 13.66
C SER A 202 5.36 13.25 14.28
N SER A 203 6.39 14.05 14.55
CA SER A 203 7.41 13.68 15.52
C SER A 203 6.77 13.69 16.92
N ILE A 204 6.19 12.57 17.34
CA ILE A 204 6.17 12.23 18.77
C ILE A 204 6.87 10.88 18.90
N LYS A 205 8.15 10.96 19.25
CA LYS A 205 8.92 9.84 19.82
C LYS A 205 8.25 9.44 21.12
N LEU A 206 7.91 8.15 21.26
CA LEU A 206 8.04 7.44 22.53
C LEU A 206 8.49 6.01 22.20
N LEU A 207 9.77 5.77 22.43
CA LEU A 207 10.37 4.45 22.55
C LEU A 207 9.98 3.89 23.91
N GLN A 208 9.44 2.67 23.94
CA GLN A 208 9.90 1.57 24.78
C GLN A 208 9.70 0.26 24.02
#